data_AF-A0A1Q1FPY4-F1
#
_entry.id   AF-A0A1Q1FPY4-F1
#
_cell.length_a   1.000
_cell.length_b   1.000
_cell.length_c   1.000
_cell.angle_alpha   90.00
_cell.angle_beta   90.00
_cell.angle_gamma   90.00
#
_symmetry.space_group_name_H-M   'P 1'
#
loop_
_entity.id
_entity.type
_entity.pdbx_description
1 polymer ?
#
loop_
_entity_poly.entity_id
_entity_poly.type
_entity_poly.pdbx_seq_one_letter_code
_entity_poly.pdbx_strand_id
1 'polypeptide(L)'
;MSEPSPSRQPHENDISDIRNRTRKSRSGTASESTPKDSERVKHVQKEWQHRNLYVPEELDETLEAVRDEMSARIEAEFDGQMAVTRHFYPVLVRLGLSHIDNLSATEFADQVDRIPGVDSDELER
;
A
#
# COMPACT_ATOMS: atom_id res chain seq x y z
N MET A 1 44.06 16.77 29.01
CA MET A 1 44.18 15.42 28.41
C MET A 1 43.26 14.49 29.19
N SER A 2 42.19 14.03 28.56
CA SER A 2 41.38 12.90 29.01
C SER A 2 40.85 12.21 27.76
N GLU A 3 41.16 10.92 27.63
CA GLU A 3 40.77 10.04 26.55
C GLU A 3 39.26 9.76 26.56
N PRO A 4 38.66 9.40 25.40
CA PRO A 4 37.24 9.10 25.28
C PRO A 4 36.89 7.72 25.84
N SER A 5 35.72 7.60 26.46
CA SER A 5 35.12 6.34 26.88
C SER A 5 34.01 5.88 25.91
N PRO A 6 33.69 4.58 25.89
CA PRO A 6 33.53 3.81 24.65
C PRO A 6 32.09 3.69 24.14
N SER A 7 32.01 3.34 22.85
CA SER A 7 30.81 2.87 22.15
C SER A 7 30.01 1.84 22.94
N ARG A 8 28.70 2.11 23.09
CA ARG A 8 27.68 1.08 23.33
C ARG A 8 26.59 1.24 22.26
N GLN A 9 26.58 0.32 21.31
CA GLN A 9 25.36 0.00 20.57
C GLN A 9 24.35 -0.66 21.54
N PRO A 10 23.05 -0.48 21.28
CA PRO A 10 22.19 -1.65 21.28
C PRO A 10 21.28 -1.72 20.05
N HIS A 11 21.54 -2.77 19.28
CA HIS A 11 20.67 -3.70 18.57
C HIS A 11 19.14 -3.57 18.77
N GLU A 12 18.44 -3.50 17.63
CA GLU A 12 17.22 -4.19 17.19
C GLU A 12 16.13 -4.66 18.18
N ASN A 13 14.89 -4.43 17.71
CA ASN A 13 13.64 -5.18 17.91
C ASN A 13 12.93 -5.07 19.28
N ASP A 14 11.85 -4.27 19.32
CA ASP A 14 10.58 -4.77 19.85
C ASP A 14 9.36 -3.92 19.40
N ILE A 15 8.82 -4.21 18.22
CA ILE A 15 7.49 -3.74 17.82
C ILE A 15 6.49 -4.83 18.23
N SER A 16 6.15 -4.90 19.52
CA SER A 16 5.16 -5.87 20.01
C SER A 16 4.19 -5.34 21.07
N ASP A 17 4.03 -4.03 21.21
CA ASP A 17 3.30 -3.42 22.34
C ASP A 17 2.02 -2.63 22.00
N ILE A 18 1.29 -3.02 20.93
CA ILE A 18 -0.05 -2.46 20.65
C ILE A 18 -1.07 -3.58 20.38
N ARG A 19 -1.13 -4.60 21.25
CA ARG A 19 -2.13 -5.66 21.08
C ARG A 19 -2.90 -6.07 22.33
N ASN A 20 -2.99 -5.24 23.36
CA ASN A 20 -3.69 -5.66 24.58
C ASN A 20 -4.45 -4.58 25.36
N ARG A 21 -5.36 -3.85 24.72
CA ARG A 21 -6.42 -3.12 25.43
C ARG A 21 -7.81 -3.43 24.89
N THR A 22 -8.28 -4.64 25.14
CA THR A 22 -9.72 -4.86 25.26
C THR A 22 -10.00 -6.00 26.24
N ARG A 23 -10.60 -5.66 27.38
CA ARG A 23 -11.74 -6.34 28.05
C ARG A 23 -11.69 -6.18 29.57
N LYS A 24 -12.51 -5.27 30.11
CA LYS A 24 -13.29 -5.54 31.31
C LYS A 24 -14.62 -4.81 31.22
N SER A 25 -15.70 -5.57 31.38
CA SER A 25 -17.09 -5.23 31.12
C SER A 25 -17.89 -5.00 32.42
N ARG A 26 -18.95 -4.19 32.34
CA ARG A 26 -20.35 -4.43 32.81
C ARG A 26 -21.03 -3.25 33.52
N SER A 27 -22.06 -2.70 32.89
CA SER A 27 -23.47 -2.55 33.35
C SER A 27 -24.21 -1.78 32.25
N GLY A 28 -25.33 -2.17 31.64
CA GLY A 28 -26.44 -2.98 32.09
C GLY A 28 -27.70 -2.11 32.12
N THR A 29 -28.29 -1.79 30.95
CA THR A 29 -29.69 -1.34 30.86
C THR A 29 -30.25 -1.75 29.50
N ALA A 30 -31.35 -2.52 29.54
CA ALA A 30 -32.11 -2.94 28.39
C ALA A 30 -32.89 -1.76 27.79
N SER A 31 -32.87 -1.64 26.46
CA SER A 31 -33.97 -1.03 25.72
C SER A 31 -34.12 -1.75 24.38
N GLU A 32 -35.26 -2.39 24.25
CA GLU A 32 -35.78 -3.11 23.11
C GLU A 32 -36.19 -2.10 22.02
N SER A 33 -35.68 -2.24 20.79
CA SER A 33 -36.40 -1.88 19.56
C SER A 33 -35.58 -2.09 18.28
N THR A 34 -36.09 -3.02 17.44
CA THR A 34 -35.90 -3.21 15.98
C THR A 34 -34.57 -3.82 15.46
N PRO A 35 -34.65 -4.90 14.63
CA PRO A 35 -33.50 -5.37 13.88
C PRO A 35 -33.37 -4.50 12.63
N LYS A 36 -32.57 -3.44 12.71
CA LYS A 36 -32.14 -2.72 11.51
C LYS A 36 -30.85 -3.37 11.01
N ASP A 37 -31.04 -4.14 9.95
CA ASP A 37 -30.07 -4.43 8.91
C ASP A 37 -29.26 -3.17 8.59
N SER A 38 -28.09 -3.04 9.21
CA SER A 38 -27.06 -2.09 8.80
C SER A 38 -25.81 -2.91 8.60
N GLU A 39 -25.80 -3.58 7.45
CA GLU A 39 -24.66 -3.85 6.61
C GLU A 39 -23.35 -4.02 7.35
N ARG A 40 -22.89 -5.28 7.33
CA ARG A 40 -21.48 -5.62 7.44
C ARG A 40 -20.70 -4.65 6.56
N VAL A 41 -20.15 -3.58 7.15
CA VAL A 41 -19.00 -2.88 6.60
C VAL A 41 -17.90 -3.94 6.63
N LYS A 42 -17.87 -4.75 5.57
CA LYS A 42 -16.80 -5.72 5.33
C LYS A 42 -15.57 -4.85 5.25
N HIS A 43 -14.76 -4.87 6.31
CA HIS A 43 -13.40 -4.35 6.26
C HIS A 43 -12.79 -4.95 4.99
N VAL A 44 -12.64 -4.15 3.93
CA VAL A 44 -12.09 -4.61 2.65
C VAL A 44 -10.66 -5.16 2.85
N GLN A 45 -10.03 -4.80 3.97
CA GLN A 45 -8.78 -5.35 4.46
C GLN A 45 -8.83 -6.84 4.86
N LYS A 46 -10.00 -7.42 5.16
CA LYS A 46 -10.09 -8.82 5.64
C LYS A 46 -9.96 -9.89 4.54
N GLU A 47 -9.88 -9.50 3.27
CA GLU A 47 -9.90 -10.45 2.15
C GLU A 47 -8.76 -10.25 1.12
N TRP A 48 -7.92 -9.22 1.26
CA TRP A 48 -6.86 -8.93 0.27
C TRP A 48 -5.50 -9.47 0.74
N GLN A 49 -4.77 -10.11 -0.17
CA GLN A 49 -3.40 -10.56 0.10
C GLN A 49 -2.47 -9.36 0.11
N HIS A 50 -1.75 -9.16 1.22
CA HIS A 50 -0.75 -8.11 1.35
C HIS A 50 0.47 -8.40 0.48
N ARG A 51 1.00 -7.39 -0.22
CA ARG A 51 2.28 -7.44 -0.95
C ARG A 51 2.95 -6.07 -0.83
N ASN A 52 4.27 -6.07 -0.65
CA ASN A 52 5.09 -4.86 -0.74
C ASN A 52 5.75 -4.82 -2.11
N LEU A 53 5.83 -3.65 -2.72
CA LEU A 53 6.54 -3.39 -3.97
C LEU A 53 7.49 -2.21 -3.75
N TYR A 54 8.72 -2.33 -4.23
CA TYR A 54 9.66 -1.21 -4.27
C TYR A 54 9.54 -0.53 -5.63
N VAL A 55 9.53 0.79 -5.63
CA VAL A 55 9.42 1.62 -6.83
C VAL A 55 10.72 2.42 -6.93
N PRO A 56 11.44 2.35 -8.07
CA PRO A 56 12.58 3.22 -8.35
C PRO A 56 12.21 4.70 -8.25
N GLU A 57 13.13 5.54 -7.82
CA GLU A 57 12.88 6.98 -7.55
C GLU A 57 12.27 7.70 -8.76
N GLU A 58 12.77 7.42 -9.95
CA GLU A 58 12.29 8.01 -11.20
C GLU A 58 10.83 7.61 -11.53
N LEU A 59 10.43 6.40 -11.14
CA LEU A 59 9.06 5.93 -11.28
C LEU A 59 8.16 6.47 -10.17
N ASP A 60 8.69 6.71 -8.97
CA ASP A 60 7.93 7.24 -7.82
C ASP A 60 7.44 8.67 -8.11
N GLU A 61 8.31 9.55 -8.60
CA GLU A 61 7.92 10.91 -8.99
C GLU A 61 6.80 10.92 -10.05
N THR A 62 6.94 10.05 -11.06
CA THR A 62 5.95 9.90 -12.14
C THR A 62 4.62 9.35 -11.60
N LEU A 63 4.69 8.37 -10.71
CA LEU A 63 3.54 7.76 -10.06
C LEU A 63 2.75 8.78 -9.23
N GLU A 64 3.44 9.62 -8.46
CA GLU A 64 2.81 10.69 -7.67
C GLU A 64 2.12 11.71 -8.56
N ALA A 65 2.80 12.19 -9.61
CA ALA A 65 2.24 13.16 -10.55
C ALA A 65 0.95 12.63 -11.22
N VAL A 66 0.95 11.38 -11.67
CA VAL A 66 -0.22 10.75 -12.30
C VAL A 66 -1.37 10.56 -11.30
N ARG A 67 -1.07 10.20 -10.05
CA ARG A 67 -2.07 10.07 -8.99
C ARG A 67 -2.74 11.41 -8.68
N ASP A 68 -1.95 12.47 -8.56
CA ASP A 68 -2.43 13.79 -8.21
C ASP A 68 -3.25 14.40 -9.36
N GLU A 69 -2.80 14.22 -10.60
CA GLU A 69 -3.57 14.61 -11.79
C GLU A 69 -4.91 13.86 -11.85
N MET A 70 -4.92 12.54 -11.62
CA MET A 70 -6.16 11.77 -11.60
C MET A 70 -7.09 12.22 -10.48
N SER A 71 -6.55 12.58 -9.32
CA SER A 71 -7.33 13.13 -8.21
C SER A 71 -8.02 14.43 -8.62
N ALA A 72 -7.30 15.35 -9.26
CA ALA A 72 -7.88 16.60 -9.78
C ALA A 72 -8.97 16.35 -10.85
N ARG A 73 -8.76 15.38 -11.75
CA ARG A 73 -9.78 15.01 -12.76
C ARG A 73 -11.04 14.46 -12.12
N ILE A 74 -10.90 13.57 -11.13
CA ILE A 74 -12.03 13.01 -10.40
C ILE A 74 -12.77 14.07 -9.59
N GLU A 75 -12.06 15.03 -8.99
CA GLU A 75 -12.68 16.18 -8.33
C GLU A 75 -13.49 17.01 -9.33
N ALA A 76 -12.97 17.28 -10.51
CA ALA A 76 -13.66 18.05 -11.54
C ALA A 76 -14.87 17.31 -12.15
N GLU A 77 -14.77 16.01 -12.39
CA GLU A 77 -15.80 15.21 -13.08
C GLU A 77 -16.85 14.61 -12.15
N PHE A 78 -16.45 14.24 -10.93
CA PHE A 78 -17.28 13.50 -9.99
C PHE A 78 -17.43 14.20 -8.64
N ASP A 79 -17.06 15.48 -8.50
CA ASP A 79 -17.18 16.26 -7.26
C ASP A 79 -16.54 15.53 -6.05
N GLY A 80 -15.42 14.84 -6.29
CA GLY A 80 -14.69 14.09 -5.27
C GLY A 80 -15.41 12.85 -4.73
N GLN A 81 -16.49 12.38 -5.38
CA GLN A 81 -17.24 11.20 -4.93
C GLN A 81 -16.43 9.89 -4.97
N MET A 82 -15.26 9.88 -5.59
CA MET A 82 -14.35 8.72 -5.63
C MET A 82 -13.03 9.01 -4.92
N ALA A 83 -12.69 8.19 -3.93
CA ALA A 83 -11.44 8.29 -3.19
C ALA A 83 -10.26 7.71 -4.01
N VAL A 84 -9.62 8.55 -4.83
CA VAL A 84 -8.50 8.13 -5.69
C VAL A 84 -7.38 7.47 -4.89
N THR A 85 -7.04 7.99 -3.71
CA THR A 85 -6.02 7.40 -2.81
C THR A 85 -6.26 5.93 -2.46
N ARG A 86 -7.53 5.50 -2.38
CA ARG A 86 -7.90 4.11 -2.06
C ARG A 86 -7.90 3.20 -3.29
N HIS A 87 -8.13 3.76 -4.47
CA HIS A 87 -8.41 2.99 -5.69
C HIS A 87 -7.28 3.04 -6.71
N PHE A 88 -6.38 4.01 -6.62
CA PHE A 88 -5.30 4.23 -7.59
C PHE A 88 -4.42 2.99 -7.77
N TYR A 89 -3.81 2.48 -6.69
CA TYR A 89 -2.90 1.34 -6.78
C TYR A 89 -3.58 0.04 -7.26
N PRO A 90 -4.78 -0.34 -6.77
CA PRO A 90 -5.50 -1.49 -7.33
C PRO A 90 -5.78 -1.37 -8.83
N VAL A 91 -6.14 -0.17 -9.32
CA VAL A 91 -6.39 0.07 -10.74
C VAL A 91 -5.09 0.00 -11.53
N LEU A 92 -4.02 0.63 -11.05
CA LEU A 92 -2.69 0.59 -11.67
C LEU A 92 -2.20 -0.85 -11.82
N VAL A 93 -2.26 -1.65 -10.75
CA VAL A 93 -1.83 -3.06 -10.78
C VAL A 93 -2.67 -3.86 -11.78
N ARG A 94 -4.00 -3.67 -11.80
CA ARG A 94 -4.87 -4.36 -12.77
C ARG A 94 -4.51 -4.03 -14.21
N LEU A 95 -4.33 -2.74 -14.52
CA LEU A 95 -3.98 -2.28 -15.87
C LEU A 95 -2.59 -2.79 -16.27
N GLY A 96 -1.62 -2.72 -15.37
CA GLY A 96 -0.26 -3.25 -15.58
C GLY A 96 -0.25 -4.75 -15.84
N LEU A 97 -0.99 -5.54 -15.05
CA LEU A 97 -1.12 -6.99 -15.27
C LEU A 97 -1.76 -7.30 -16.62
N SER A 98 -2.82 -6.60 -17.00
CA SER A 98 -3.43 -6.77 -18.32
C SER A 98 -2.46 -6.41 -19.45
N HIS A 99 -1.59 -5.43 -19.26
CA HIS A 99 -0.57 -5.10 -20.26
C HIS A 99 0.51 -6.19 -20.33
N ILE A 100 1.04 -6.64 -19.19
CA ILE A 100 2.07 -7.68 -19.11
C ILE A 100 1.60 -9.01 -19.71
N ASP A 101 0.35 -9.40 -19.49
CA ASP A 101 -0.24 -10.64 -20.05
C ASP A 101 -0.22 -10.68 -21.59
N ASN A 102 -0.13 -9.51 -22.23
CA ASN A 102 -0.06 -9.39 -23.69
C ASN A 102 1.38 -9.24 -24.23
N LEU A 103 2.40 -9.17 -23.36
CA LEU A 103 3.79 -9.06 -23.78
C LEU A 103 4.41 -10.44 -24.02
N SER A 104 5.24 -10.54 -25.06
CA SER A 104 6.20 -11.64 -25.18
C SER A 104 7.32 -11.49 -24.15
N ALA A 105 8.04 -12.60 -23.89
CA ALA A 105 9.18 -12.57 -22.96
C ALA A 105 10.27 -11.58 -23.39
N THR A 106 10.52 -11.44 -24.69
CA THR A 106 11.50 -10.47 -25.23
C THR A 106 11.02 -9.04 -25.00
N GLU A 107 9.76 -8.73 -25.28
CA GLU A 107 9.23 -7.38 -25.04
C GLU A 107 9.21 -7.04 -23.55
N PHE A 108 8.97 -8.02 -22.67
CA PHE A 108 9.08 -7.84 -21.23
C PHE A 108 10.52 -7.50 -20.82
N ALA A 109 11.52 -8.25 -21.30
CA ALA A 109 12.93 -7.96 -21.04
C ALA A 109 13.33 -6.56 -21.53
N ASP A 110 12.88 -6.17 -22.74
CA ASP A 110 13.09 -4.83 -23.27
C ASP A 110 12.47 -3.72 -22.38
N GLN A 111 11.40 -4.01 -21.62
CA GLN A 111 10.86 -3.06 -20.64
C GLN A 111 11.72 -2.97 -19.39
N VAL A 112 12.30 -4.07 -18.92
CA VAL A 112 13.17 -4.08 -17.74
C VAL A 112 14.36 -3.14 -17.98
N ASP A 113 15.02 -3.26 -19.13
CA ASP A 113 16.17 -2.42 -19.52
C ASP A 113 15.86 -0.92 -19.61
N ARG A 114 14.57 -0.57 -19.71
CA ARG A 114 14.12 0.84 -19.82
C ARG A 114 13.81 1.47 -18.48
N ILE A 115 13.77 0.70 -17.39
CA ILE A 115 13.48 1.22 -16.06
C ILE A 115 14.81 1.48 -15.36
N PRO A 116 15.21 2.76 -15.14
CA PRO A 116 16.43 3.07 -14.40
C PRO A 116 16.38 2.45 -13.00
N GLY A 117 17.50 1.87 -12.57
CA GLY A 117 17.60 1.22 -11.26
C GLY A 117 16.98 -0.18 -11.15
N VAL A 118 16.42 -0.72 -12.24
CA VAL A 118 16.08 -2.14 -12.34
C VAL A 118 17.14 -2.80 -13.21
N ASP A 119 18.16 -3.37 -12.57
CA ASP A 119 19.26 -4.04 -13.28
C ASP A 119 18.79 -5.41 -13.80
N SER A 120 18.77 -5.57 -15.13
CA SER A 120 18.52 -6.86 -15.79
C SER A 120 19.59 -7.92 -15.49
N ASP A 121 20.75 -7.50 -14.98
CA ASP A 121 21.90 -8.36 -14.67
C ASP A 121 21.66 -9.33 -13.48
N GLU A 122 20.61 -9.12 -12.67
CA GLU A 122 20.22 -10.08 -11.62
C GLU A 122 19.51 -11.33 -12.17
N LEU A 123 19.11 -11.35 -13.45
CA LEU A 123 18.42 -12.50 -14.05
C LEU A 123 19.36 -13.63 -14.53
N GLU A 124 20.69 -13.43 -14.50
CA GLU A 124 21.69 -14.42 -14.98
C GLU A 124 22.44 -15.19 -13.87
N ARG A 125 21.95 -15.23 -12.61
CA ARG A 125 22.56 -16.05 -11.54
C ARG A 125 21.80 -17.32 -11.20
#